data_AF-A0A7C1YBJ4-F1
#
_entry.id   AF-A0A7C1YBJ4-F1
#
_cell.length_a   1.000
_cell.length_b   1.000
_cell.length_c   1.000
_cell.angle_alpha   90.00
_cell.angle_beta   90.00
_cell.angle_gamma   90.00
#
_symmetry.space_group_name_H-M   'P 1'
#
loop_
_entity.id
_entity.type
_entity.pdbx_description
1 polymer ?
#
loop_
_entity_poly.entity_id
_entity_poly.type
_entity_poly.pdbx_seq_one_letter_code
_entity_poly.pdbx_strand_id
1 'polypeptide(L)'
;MAYISDRLVHDADAHIMETPGWLRSYADPGIADRLEPPGYANELKQTGDDGADDIDAVFSRLAERHRSEEFLADEAAEVMNRKNFAATGSF
;
A
#
# COMPACT_ATOMS: atom_id res chain seq x y z
N MET A 1 -14.10 -9.24 -13.40
CA MET A 1 -14.37 -8.22 -14.44
C MET A 1 -15.26 -8.82 -15.53
N ALA A 2 -16.59 -8.83 -15.36
CA ALA A 2 -17.46 -9.76 -16.10
C ALA A 2 -17.59 -9.53 -17.63
N TYR A 3 -16.92 -8.53 -18.21
CA TYR A 3 -17.12 -8.12 -19.60
C TYR A 3 -15.83 -7.95 -20.43
N ILE A 4 -14.65 -8.15 -19.84
CA ILE A 4 -13.36 -7.89 -20.51
C ILE A 4 -12.36 -9.04 -20.37
N SER A 5 -12.82 -10.21 -19.93
CA SER A 5 -11.99 -11.38 -19.60
C SER A 5 -11.16 -11.94 -20.76
N ASP A 6 -11.48 -11.60 -22.00
CA ASP A 6 -10.82 -12.04 -23.24
C ASP A 6 -10.03 -10.92 -23.93
N ARG A 7 -9.77 -9.81 -23.22
CA ARG A 7 -9.05 -8.64 -23.77
C ARG A 7 -7.86 -8.27 -22.92
N LEU A 8 -6.77 -7.89 -23.58
CA LEU A 8 -5.69 -7.16 -22.94
C LEU A 8 -6.17 -5.73 -22.67
N VAL A 9 -6.05 -5.29 -21.42
CA VAL A 9 -6.43 -3.96 -20.96
C VAL A 9 -5.17 -3.23 -20.54
N HIS A 10 -5.02 -2.00 -21.03
CA HIS A 10 -4.04 -1.07 -20.50
C HIS A 10 -4.76 -0.16 -19.51
N ASP A 11 -4.40 -0.26 -18.23
CA ASP A 11 -4.91 0.64 -17.22
C ASP A 11 -4.22 2.00 -17.38
N ALA A 12 -5.00 3.04 -17.62
CA ALA A 12 -4.50 4.39 -17.82
C ALA A 12 -4.35 5.16 -16.49
N ASP A 13 -4.82 4.58 -15.38
CA ASP A 13 -4.86 5.26 -14.08
C ASP A 13 -4.60 4.27 -12.94
N ALA A 14 -3.33 3.90 -12.80
CA ALA A 14 -2.84 3.05 -11.72
C ALA A 14 -2.06 3.89 -10.71
N HIS A 15 -2.26 3.61 -9.42
CA HIS A 15 -1.57 4.26 -8.32
C HIS A 15 -0.80 3.24 -7.49
N ILE A 16 0.33 3.67 -6.95
CA ILE A 16 1.04 2.99 -5.88
C ILE A 16 0.88 3.81 -4.60
N MET A 17 1.18 3.20 -3.45
CA MET A 17 1.15 3.88 -2.17
C MET A 17 2.57 4.14 -1.68
N GLU A 18 2.91 5.39 -1.39
CA GLU A 18 4.21 5.73 -0.82
C GLU A 18 4.32 5.29 0.64
N THR A 19 5.51 4.84 1.04
CA THR A 19 5.79 4.48 2.44
C THR A 19 6.10 5.72 3.29
N PRO A 20 5.95 5.66 4.63
CA PRO A 20 6.11 6.80 5.56
C PRO A 20 7.38 7.63 5.35
N GLY A 21 8.51 6.98 5.07
CA GLY A 21 9.80 7.64 4.91
C GLY A 21 10.07 8.16 3.50
N TRP A 22 9.34 7.71 2.47
CA TRP A 22 9.77 7.82 1.07
C TRP A 22 10.20 9.25 0.69
N LEU A 23 9.36 10.26 0.91
CA LEU A 23 9.69 11.63 0.50
C LEU A 23 10.84 12.22 1.34
N ARG A 24 10.82 12.02 2.67
CA ARG A 24 11.82 12.58 3.59
C ARG A 24 13.20 11.96 3.39
N SER A 25 13.28 10.66 3.10
CA SER A 25 14.54 9.93 2.92
C SER A 25 15.35 10.40 1.73
N TYR A 26 14.72 11.06 0.76
CA TYR A 26 15.36 11.55 -0.46
C TYR A 26 15.28 13.08 -0.62
N ALA A 27 14.71 13.79 0.35
CA ALA A 27 14.64 15.25 0.33
C ALA A 27 16.01 15.88 0.57
N ASP A 28 16.19 17.11 0.08
CA ASP A 28 17.35 17.92 0.43
C ASP A 28 17.40 18.11 1.97
N PRO A 29 18.56 17.89 2.63
CA PRO A 29 18.66 17.97 4.09
C PRO A 29 18.19 19.32 4.68
N GLY A 30 18.31 20.42 3.95
CA GLY A 30 17.88 21.74 4.39
C GLY A 30 16.36 21.93 4.41
N ILE A 31 15.59 21.01 3.82
CA ILE A 31 14.12 21.03 3.83
C ILE A 31 13.49 19.77 4.42
N ALA A 32 14.23 18.68 4.60
CA ALA A 32 13.69 17.39 5.03
C ALA A 32 12.88 17.50 6.33
N ASP A 33 13.39 18.23 7.32
CA ASP A 33 12.72 18.43 8.61
C ASP A 33 11.46 19.30 8.52
N ARG A 34 11.28 20.05 7.42
CA ARG A 34 10.11 20.90 7.16
C ARG A 34 8.97 20.15 6.47
N LEU A 35 9.21 18.91 6.03
CA LEU A 35 8.18 18.09 5.38
C LEU A 35 7.37 17.38 6.46
N GLU A 36 6.10 17.69 6.62
CA GLU A 36 5.26 16.94 7.56
C GLU A 36 5.14 15.48 7.12
N PRO A 37 5.30 14.49 8.02
CA PRO A 37 4.99 13.11 7.70
C PRO A 37 3.51 12.97 7.32
N PRO A 38 3.17 12.18 6.29
CA PRO A 38 1.78 11.86 5.97
C PRO A 38 1.11 11.10 7.12
N GLY A 39 -0.15 11.43 7.39
CA GLY A 39 -1.03 10.63 8.24
C GLY A 39 -1.71 9.54 7.42
N TYR A 40 -1.86 8.33 8.00
CA TYR A 40 -2.31 7.12 7.26
C TYR A 40 -3.62 6.50 7.77
N ALA A 41 -4.41 7.25 8.53
CA ALA A 41 -5.58 6.72 9.23
C ALA A 41 -6.68 6.18 8.30
N ASN A 42 -6.82 6.68 7.07
CA ASN A 42 -7.83 6.16 6.13
C ASN A 42 -7.27 5.03 5.26
N GLU A 43 -5.98 5.11 4.94
CA GLU A 43 -5.25 4.24 4.05
C GLU A 43 -5.00 2.88 4.70
N LEU A 44 -4.85 2.83 6.02
CA LEU A 44 -4.65 1.61 6.82
C LEU A 44 -5.95 0.90 7.22
N LYS A 45 -7.13 1.50 7.05
CA LYS A 45 -8.41 0.89 7.47
C LYS A 45 -8.65 -0.50 6.90
N GLN A 46 -8.22 -0.74 5.67
CA GLN A 46 -8.40 -2.03 5.01
C GLN A 46 -7.37 -3.08 5.41
N THR A 47 -6.32 -2.70 6.14
CA THR A 47 -5.33 -3.65 6.64
C THR A 47 -5.73 -4.26 7.98
N GLY A 48 -6.62 -3.59 8.71
CA GLY A 48 -6.99 -3.93 10.09
C GLY A 48 -6.08 -3.27 11.14
N ASP A 49 -5.22 -2.31 10.74
CA ASP A 49 -4.29 -1.59 11.61
C ASP A 49 -4.63 -0.08 11.74
N ASP A 50 -5.91 0.26 11.90
CA ASP A 50 -6.45 1.63 11.80
C ASP A 50 -6.09 2.60 12.95
N GLY A 51 -5.05 2.31 13.74
CA GLY A 51 -4.70 3.12 14.92
C GLY A 51 -3.39 2.76 15.62
N ALA A 52 -2.36 2.34 14.89
CA ALA A 52 -1.07 2.09 15.53
C ALA A 52 -0.28 3.38 15.76
N ASP A 53 0.21 3.57 17.00
CA ASP A 53 1.14 4.65 17.36
C ASP A 53 2.52 4.47 16.69
N ASP A 54 2.84 3.26 16.23
CA ASP A 54 4.11 2.90 15.56
C ASP A 54 3.85 2.50 14.10
N ILE A 55 4.07 3.47 13.21
CA ILE A 55 3.86 3.31 11.77
C ILE A 55 4.88 2.35 11.13
N ASP A 56 6.12 2.31 11.61
CA ASP A 56 7.16 1.46 11.04
C ASP A 56 6.88 -0.02 11.36
N ALA A 57 6.37 -0.29 12.56
CA ALA A 57 5.94 -1.63 12.95
C ALA A 57 4.72 -2.10 12.13
N VAL A 58 3.77 -1.21 11.81
CA VAL A 58 2.64 -1.54 10.91
C VAL A 58 3.17 -1.95 9.55
N PHE A 59 3.98 -1.11 8.92
CA PHE A 59 4.47 -1.37 7.57
C PHE A 59 5.34 -2.64 7.50
N SER A 60 6.10 -2.95 8.55
CA SER A 60 6.85 -4.21 8.66
C SER A 60 5.91 -5.43 8.65
N ARG A 61 4.84 -5.40 9.46
CA ARG A 61 3.83 -6.48 9.49
C ARG A 61 3.09 -6.62 8.16
N LEU A 62 2.75 -5.51 7.50
CA LEU A 62 2.10 -5.55 6.19
C LEU A 62 3.01 -6.17 5.14
N ALA A 63 4.29 -5.79 5.12
CA ALA A 63 5.26 -6.37 4.21
C ALA A 63 5.46 -7.88 4.46
N GLU A 64 5.44 -8.34 5.71
CA GLU A 64 5.46 -9.76 6.05
C GLU A 64 4.19 -10.48 5.57
N ARG A 65 3.01 -9.91 5.85
CA ARG A 65 1.72 -10.45 5.41
C ARG A 65 1.64 -10.60 3.90
N HIS A 66 2.09 -9.61 3.13
CA HIS A 66 2.03 -9.64 1.66
C HIS A 66 2.92 -10.74 1.05
N ARG A 67 3.85 -11.30 1.83
CA ARG A 67 4.70 -12.43 1.43
C ARG A 67 4.17 -13.78 1.93
N SER A 68 3.09 -13.80 2.70
CA SER A 68 2.53 -15.04 3.25
C SER A 68 1.83 -15.86 2.18
N GLU A 69 1.86 -17.19 2.32
CA GLU A 69 1.15 -18.10 1.42
C GLU A 69 -0.36 -17.82 1.43
N GLU A 70 -0.91 -17.50 2.60
CA GLU A 70 -2.33 -17.15 2.77
C GLU A 70 -2.72 -15.92 1.94
N PHE A 71 -1.91 -14.85 1.96
CA PHE A 71 -2.20 -13.65 1.18
C PHE A 71 -2.16 -13.91 -0.33
N LEU A 72 -1.18 -14.68 -0.78
CA LEU A 72 -0.94 -15.00 -2.18
C LEU A 72 -1.94 -16.02 -2.74
N ALA A 73 -2.50 -16.91 -1.91
CA ALA A 73 -3.44 -17.94 -2.34
C ALA A 73 -4.73 -17.37 -2.96
N ASP A 74 -5.22 -16.25 -2.41
CA ASP A 74 -6.47 -15.62 -2.84
C ASP A 74 -6.26 -14.44 -3.82
N GLU A 75 -5.03 -14.25 -4.30
CA GLU A 75 -4.64 -13.06 -5.08
C GLU A 75 -5.53 -12.83 -6.31
N ALA A 76 -5.81 -13.88 -7.07
CA ALA A 76 -6.64 -13.78 -8.27
C ALA A 76 -8.08 -13.32 -7.97
N ALA A 77 -8.60 -13.63 -6.78
CA ALA A 77 -9.92 -13.18 -6.34
C ALA A 77 -9.87 -11.75 -5.76
N GLU A 78 -8.78 -11.42 -5.08
CA GLU A 78 -8.68 -10.22 -4.24
C GLU A 78 -7.98 -9.01 -4.91
N VAL A 79 -7.28 -9.20 -6.03
CA VAL A 79 -6.54 -8.13 -6.73
C VAL A 79 -7.39 -6.90 -7.06
N MET A 80 -8.70 -7.07 -7.29
CA MET A 80 -9.62 -5.96 -7.55
C MET A 80 -10.28 -5.39 -6.28
N ASN A 81 -10.25 -6.13 -5.17
CA ASN A 81 -10.96 -5.82 -3.92
C ASN A 81 -10.07 -5.09 -2.92
N ARG A 82 -8.81 -5.55 -2.76
CA ARG A 82 -7.84 -4.92 -1.86
C ARG A 82 -7.46 -3.53 -2.38
N LYS A 83 -7.44 -2.52 -1.50
CA LYS A 83 -7.04 -1.13 -1.84
C LYS A 83 -5.94 -0.64 -0.90
N ASN A 84 -5.36 0.51 -1.26
CA ASN A 84 -4.35 1.20 -0.45
C ASN A 84 -3.21 0.24 -0.06
N PHE A 85 -2.78 0.25 1.20
CA PHE A 85 -1.71 -0.61 1.71
C PHE A 85 -2.09 -2.08 1.88
N ALA A 86 -3.36 -2.45 1.68
CA ALA A 86 -3.75 -3.86 1.59
C ALA A 86 -3.63 -4.41 0.16
N ALA A 87 -3.49 -3.52 -0.85
CA ALA A 87 -3.44 -3.92 -2.24
C ALA A 87 -2.13 -4.64 -2.58
N THR A 88 -2.23 -5.57 -3.51
CA THR A 88 -1.07 -6.31 -4.00
C THR A 88 -0.14 -5.38 -4.77
N GLY A 89 1.14 -5.43 -4.43
CA GLY A 89 2.15 -4.52 -4.98
C GLY A 89 2.22 -3.15 -4.30
N SER A 90 1.61 -2.96 -3.12
CA SER A 90 1.74 -1.72 -2.34
C SER A 90 3.10 -1.52 -1.66
N PHE A 91 4.02 -2.50 -1.73
CA PHE A 91 5.37 -2.47 -1.15
C PHE A 91 6.40 -3.11 -2.09
#